data_AF-A0A496RU46-F1
#
_entry.id   AF-A0A496RU46-F1
#
_cell.length_a   1.000
_cell.length_b   1.000
_cell.length_c   1.000
_cell.angle_alpha   90.00
_cell.angle_beta   90.00
_cell.angle_gamma   90.00
#
_symmetry.space_group_name_H-M   'P 1'
#
loop_
_entity.id
_entity.type
_entity.pdbx_description
1 polymer ?
#
loop_
_entity_poly.entity_id
_entity_poly.type
_entity_poly.pdbx_seq_one_letter_code
_entity_poly.pdbx_strand_id
1 'polypeptide(L)' 'NRARLFFKKFCWKKGHIFCTRCRSYKIYRITGRRYRCKRCEYTFHDFTNRWINKLKIPF' A
#
# COMPACT_ATOMS: atom_id res chain seq x y z
N ASN A 1 -2.36 14.48 -11.40
CA ASN A 1 -1.97 13.62 -10.26
C ASN A 1 -0.77 12.70 -10.63
N ARG A 2 0.34 13.28 -11.13
CA ARG A 2 1.49 12.54 -11.67
C ARG A 2 2.45 12.04 -10.57
N ALA A 3 2.71 12.88 -9.56
CA ALA A 3 3.54 12.53 -8.41
C ALA A 3 3.06 11.24 -7.71
N ARG A 4 1.74 11.10 -7.51
CA ARG A 4 1.15 9.89 -6.92
C ARG A 4 1.45 8.63 -7.73
N LEU A 5 1.31 8.68 -9.05
CA LEU A 5 1.58 7.54 -9.93
C LEU A 5 3.07 7.18 -9.95
N PHE A 6 3.93 8.19 -9.91
CA PHE A 6 5.37 8.01 -9.81
C PHE A 6 5.76 7.23 -8.54
N PHE A 7 5.37 7.72 -7.36
CA PHE A 7 5.67 7.05 -6.08
C PHE A 7 5.01 5.67 -5.95
N LYS A 8 3.83 5.49 -6.55
CA LYS A 8 3.11 4.21 -6.55
C LYS A 8 3.91 3.10 -7.24
N LYS A 9 4.65 3.40 -8.33
CA LYS A 9 5.51 2.43 -9.01
C LYS A 9 6.60 1.87 -8.09
N PHE A 10 7.16 2.71 -7.22
CA PHE A 10 8.19 2.28 -6.26
C PHE A 10 7.64 1.48 -5.08
N CYS A 11 6.35 1.63 -4.76
CA CYS A 11 5.73 0.92 -3.65
C CYS A 11 5.38 -0.54 -4.01
N TRP A 12 5.19 -0.86 -5.28
CA TRP A 12 4.66 -2.15 -5.73
C TRP A 12 5.73 -3.01 -6.37
N LYS A 13 5.81 -4.29 -5.98
CA LYS A 13 6.86 -5.20 -6.46
C LYS A 13 6.52 -5.63 -7.89
N LYS A 14 7.30 -5.18 -8.88
CA LYS A 14 7.04 -5.42 -10.32
C LYS A 14 5.60 -5.02 -10.72
N GLY A 15 5.05 -3.97 -10.10
CA GLY A 15 3.65 -3.54 -10.33
C GLY A 15 2.58 -4.35 -9.59
N HIS A 16 2.95 -5.44 -8.90
CA HIS A 16 2.01 -6.21 -8.10
C HIS A 16 1.82 -5.62 -6.70
N ILE A 17 0.55 -5.53 -6.30
CA ILE A 17 0.15 -5.12 -4.97
C ILE A 17 0.38 -6.29 -4.01
N PHE A 18 1.03 -6.01 -2.89
CA PHE A 18 1.24 -6.99 -1.83
C PHE A 18 0.96 -6.37 -0.46
N CYS A 19 0.55 -7.20 0.49
CA CYS A 19 0.24 -6.76 1.84
C CYS A 19 1.54 -6.45 2.56
N THR A 20 1.66 -5.25 3.13
CA THR A 20 2.87 -4.84 3.88
C THR A 20 3.06 -5.63 5.18
N ARG A 21 2.00 -6.22 5.74
CA ARG A 21 2.07 -7.06 6.95
C ARG A 21 2.47 -8.50 6.66
N CYS A 22 1.70 -9.21 5.85
CA CYS A 22 1.88 -10.65 5.64
C CYS A 22 2.55 -11.02 4.30
N ARG A 23 2.92 -10.02 3.47
CA ARG A 23 3.51 -10.18 2.14
C ARG A 23 2.70 -11.04 1.15
N SER A 24 1.44 -11.31 1.46
CA SER A 24 0.53 -12.02 0.55
C SER A 24 0.06 -11.12 -0.59
N TYR A 25 -0.19 -11.72 -1.75
CA TYR A 25 -0.78 -11.10 -2.94
C TYR A 25 -2.31 -11.26 -3.00
N LYS A 26 -2.92 -11.97 -2.03
CA LYS A 26 -4.38 -12.16 -1.95
C LYS A 26 -5.05 -10.87 -1.44
N ILE A 27 -5.21 -9.89 -2.32
CA ILE A 27 -5.69 -8.55 -2.00
C ILE A 27 -6.84 -8.19 -2.92
N TYR A 28 -7.87 -7.57 -2.35
CA TYR A 28 -8.99 -7.01 -3.11
C TYR A 28 -9.17 -5.54 -2.77
N ARG A 29 -9.77 -4.81 -3.70
CA ARG A 29 -10.01 -3.38 -3.59
C ARG A 29 -11.34 -3.13 -2.88
N ILE A 30 -11.34 -2.19 -1.95
CA ILE A 30 -12.56 -1.71 -1.27
C ILE A 30 -12.80 -0.23 -1.64
N THR A 31 -13.88 0.33 -1.13
CA THR A 31 -14.26 1.74 -1.36
C THR A 31 -13.15 2.71 -0.92
N GLY A 32 -13.08 3.88 -1.57
CA GLY A 32 -12.15 4.93 -1.17
C GLY A 32 -10.66 4.66 -1.48
N ARG A 33 -10.34 3.91 -2.55
CA ARG A 33 -8.94 3.60 -2.96
C ARG A 33 -8.15 2.88 -1.86
N ARG A 34 -8.84 1.99 -1.14
CA ARG A 34 -8.26 1.10 -0.13
C ARG A 34 -8.17 -0.32 -0.67
N TYR A 35 -7.29 -1.08 -0.07
CA TYR A 35 -7.04 -2.48 -0.34
C TYR A 35 -7.19 -3.26 0.96
N ARG A 36 -7.81 -4.44 0.91
CA ARG A 36 -7.90 -5.35 2.06
C ARG A 36 -7.24 -6.68 1.69
N CYS A 37 -6.38 -7.17 2.57
CA CYS A 37 -5.77 -8.48 2.41
C CYS A 37 -6.72 -9.58 2.87
N LYS A 38 -6.96 -10.61 2.06
CA LYS A 38 -7.81 -11.76 2.43
C LYS A 38 -7.18 -12.65 3.52
N ARG A 39 -5.84 -12.60 3.70
CA ARG A 39 -5.13 -13.48 4.66
C ARG A 39 -5.10 -12.93 6.08
N CYS A 40 -4.80 -11.64 6.25
CA CYS A 40 -4.65 -11.01 7.56
C CYS A 40 -5.67 -9.88 7.81
N GLU A 41 -6.61 -9.71 6.89
CA GLU A 41 -7.68 -8.70 6.93
C GLU A 41 -7.21 -7.25 7.04
N TYR A 42 -5.92 -7.01 6.90
CA TYR A 42 -5.34 -5.69 7.01
C TYR A 42 -5.79 -4.81 5.86
N THR A 43 -6.34 -3.65 6.21
CA THR A 43 -6.78 -2.62 5.27
C THR A 43 -5.69 -1.56 5.13
N PHE A 44 -5.31 -1.25 3.90
CA PHE A 44 -4.22 -0.33 3.58
C PHE A 44 -4.51 0.45 2.30
N HIS A 45 -3.89 1.62 2.15
CA HIS A 45 -3.85 2.37 0.89
C HIS A 45 -2.52 2.17 0.17
N ASP A 46 -2.38 2.76 -1.02
CA ASP A 46 -1.16 2.72 -1.85
C ASP A 46 0.14 2.99 -1.06
N PHE A 47 0.10 3.90 -0.07
CA PHE A 47 1.28 4.37 0.69
C PHE A 47 1.29 3.97 2.17
N THR A 48 0.25 3.28 2.66
CA THR A 48 0.16 2.92 4.08
C THR A 48 1.25 1.91 4.47
N ASN A 49 1.95 2.15 5.59
CA ASN A 49 3.05 1.29 6.07
C ASN A 49 4.18 1.09 5.03
N ARG A 50 4.39 2.08 4.15
CA ARG A 50 5.52 2.16 3.22
C ARG A 50 6.53 3.20 3.72
N TRP A 51 7.76 3.14 3.22
CA TRP A 51 8.84 4.07 3.59
C TRP A 51 8.42 5.55 3.47
N ILE A 52 7.65 5.88 2.43
CA ILE A 52 7.14 7.24 2.17
C ILE A 52 6.20 7.77 3.26
N ASN A 53 5.59 6.89 4.06
CA ASN A 53 4.64 7.25 5.12
C ASN A 53 5.12 6.73 6.49
N LYS A 54 6.40 6.33 6.59
CA LYS A 54 7.02 5.87 7.84
C LYS A 54 7.74 7.00 8.57
N LEU A 55 8.10 8.09 7.87
CA LEU A 55 8.63 9.28 8.52
C LEU A 55 7.52 9.91 9.39
N LYS A 56 7.57 9.63 10.68
CA LYS A 56 7.00 10.51 11.69
C LYS A 56 8.02 11.62 11.89
N ILE A 57 7.83 12.76 11.23
CA ILE A 57 8.61 13.95 11.56
C ILE A 57 8.02 14.44 12.88
N PRO A 58 8.73 14.32 14.03
CA PRO A 58 8.28 14.98 15.24
C PRO A 58 8.31 16.49 14.99
N PHE A 59 7.19 17.15 15.25
CA PHE A 59 7.11 18.60 15.36
C PHE A 59 7.39 18.99 16.82
#